data_AF-A0A920UB07-F1
#
_entry.id   AF-A0A920UB07-F1
#
_cell.length_a   1.000
_cell.length_b   1.000
_cell.length_c   1.000
_cell.angle_alpha   90.00
_cell.angle_beta   90.00
_cell.angle_gamma   90.00
#
_symmetry.space_group_name_H-M   'P 1'
#
loop_
_entity.id
_entity.type
_entity.pdbx_description
1 polymer ?
#
loop_
_entity_poly.entity_id
_entity_poly.type
_entity_poly.pdbx_seq_one_letter_code
_entity_poly.pdbx_strand_id
1 'polypeptide(L)'
;MRALRTPDERFADLPDFPFEPHYVEIPATPEEGGRSAGDGELRVHYLDEGPTDAAPVLLLHGEPSWGYLYRHMIPPLVAAGHRVVVPDQIGFGRSDKPTEMGDYTYARHVAWMSSLVFEHLDLNDVTFFGQDWGGLIGLRLVTAEPDRFSRIVLSNTGLPPGTPPPGEAFMAWQKFSQDSPVFPDRRTDQPGMRERSLAE
;
A
#
# COMPACT_ATOMS: atom_id res chain seq x y z
N MET A 1 -19.71 -6.51 -5.08
CA MET A 1 -18.37 -7.05 -5.45
C MET A 1 -18.08 -8.27 -4.57
N ARG A 2 -17.47 -9.35 -5.08
CA ARG A 2 -17.06 -10.50 -4.25
C ARG A 2 -15.61 -10.29 -3.81
N ALA A 3 -15.33 -10.46 -2.52
CA ALA A 3 -13.98 -10.36 -1.98
C ALA A 3 -13.63 -11.58 -1.11
N LEU A 4 -12.33 -11.87 -1.02
CA LEU A 4 -11.73 -12.81 -0.09
C LEU A 4 -11.01 -12.06 1.01
N ARG A 5 -10.99 -12.66 2.20
CA ARG A 5 -10.27 -12.15 3.37
C ARG A 5 -9.27 -13.20 3.81
N THR A 6 -8.01 -12.79 3.92
CA THR A 6 -6.96 -13.70 4.40
C THR A 6 -7.21 -14.02 5.88
N PRO A 7 -7.19 -15.30 6.30
CA PRO A 7 -7.34 -15.66 7.71
C PRO A 7 -6.25 -15.02 8.58
N ASP A 8 -6.61 -14.54 9.79
CA ASP A 8 -5.69 -13.81 10.66
C ASP A 8 -4.46 -14.62 11.09
N GLU A 9 -4.59 -15.95 11.19
CA GLU A 9 -3.48 -16.88 11.45
C GLU A 9 -2.32 -16.77 10.44
N ARG A 10 -2.57 -16.25 9.23
CA ARG A 10 -1.51 -16.01 8.23
C ARG A 10 -0.60 -14.84 8.59
N PHE A 11 -0.98 -14.03 9.56
CA PHE A 11 -0.23 -12.88 10.06
C PHE A 11 0.32 -13.11 11.48
N ALA A 12 0.22 -14.33 12.01
CA ALA A 12 0.85 -14.69 13.27
C ALA A 12 2.38 -14.77 13.12
N ASP A 13 3.09 -14.42 14.20
CA ASP A 13 4.54 -14.58 14.34
C ASP A 13 5.39 -13.95 13.22
N LEU A 14 4.93 -12.83 12.66
CA LEU A 14 5.68 -12.09 11.65
C LEU A 14 6.90 -11.38 12.27
N PRO A 15 8.12 -11.58 11.72
CA PRO A 15 9.33 -10.96 12.26
C PRO A 15 9.26 -9.44 12.25
N ASP A 16 9.60 -8.82 13.37
CA ASP A 16 9.68 -7.36 13.53
C ASP A 16 8.40 -6.61 13.17
N PHE A 17 7.23 -7.25 13.32
CA PHE A 17 5.93 -6.66 13.00
C PHE A 17 4.96 -6.71 14.21
N PRO A 18 5.29 -6.08 15.34
CA PRO A 18 4.48 -6.15 16.56
C PRO A 18 3.36 -5.09 16.59
N PHE A 19 2.80 -4.74 15.43
CA PHE A 19 1.83 -3.64 15.31
C PHE A 19 0.40 -4.15 15.41
N GLU A 20 -0.45 -3.40 16.10
CA GLU A 20 -1.86 -3.75 16.24
C GLU A 20 -2.61 -3.45 14.92
N PRO A 21 -3.43 -4.37 14.41
CA PRO A 21 -4.22 -4.09 13.23
C PRO A 21 -5.40 -3.16 13.52
N HIS A 22 -5.54 -2.12 12.71
CA HIS A 22 -6.76 -1.33 12.64
C HIS A 22 -7.50 -1.61 11.34
N TYR A 23 -8.83 -1.45 11.37
CA TYR A 23 -9.69 -1.70 10.23
C TYR A 23 -10.77 -0.65 10.08
N VAL A 24 -11.10 -0.31 8.83
CA VAL A 24 -12.31 0.44 8.46
C VAL A 24 -13.02 -0.27 7.33
N GLU A 25 -14.34 -0.12 7.27
CA GLU A 25 -15.15 -0.56 6.14
C GLU A 25 -15.35 0.64 5.20
N ILE A 26 -15.03 0.47 3.92
CA ILE A 26 -15.15 1.49 2.87
C ILE A 26 -16.08 0.99 1.75
N PRO A 27 -16.69 1.87 0.95
CA PRO A 27 -17.53 1.44 -0.18
C PRO A 27 -16.75 0.54 -1.16
N ALA A 28 -17.33 -0.61 -1.54
CA ALA A 28 -16.68 -1.53 -2.47
C ALA A 28 -16.58 -0.96 -3.89
N THR A 29 -17.60 -0.21 -4.31
CA THR A 29 -17.65 0.49 -5.60
C THR A 29 -17.79 1.99 -5.35
N PRO A 30 -16.70 2.67 -4.95
CA PRO A 30 -16.77 4.11 -4.74
C PRO A 30 -16.94 4.84 -6.08
N GLU A 31 -17.78 5.86 -6.09
CA GLU A 31 -17.90 6.79 -7.23
C GLU A 31 -16.75 7.80 -7.17
N GLU A 32 -16.31 8.28 -8.34
CA GLU A 32 -15.38 9.40 -8.40
C GLU A 32 -16.02 10.63 -7.74
N GLY A 33 -15.42 11.15 -6.66
CA GLY A 33 -15.90 12.36 -5.97
C GLY A 33 -16.68 12.14 -4.67
N GLY A 34 -16.64 10.94 -4.08
CA GLY A 34 -16.99 10.75 -2.67
C GLY A 34 -18.49 10.77 -2.39
N ARG A 35 -19.12 9.64 -2.72
CA ARG A 35 -20.21 8.93 -2.03
C ARG A 35 -20.95 8.08 -3.07
N SER A 36 -20.73 6.76 -3.06
CA SER A 36 -21.59 5.84 -3.80
C SER A 36 -22.49 5.06 -2.84
N ALA A 37 -23.73 4.89 -3.25
CA ALA A 37 -24.66 3.90 -2.70
C ALA A 37 -24.30 2.50 -3.24
N GLY A 38 -23.06 2.05 -3.05
CA GLY A 38 -22.53 0.83 -3.65
C GLY A 38 -23.03 -0.46 -3.00
N ASP A 39 -23.16 -1.53 -3.80
CA ASP A 39 -23.62 -2.88 -3.42
C ASP A 39 -22.57 -3.65 -2.57
N GLY A 40 -22.17 -3.09 -1.43
CA GLY A 40 -21.30 -3.72 -0.41
C GLY A 40 -20.13 -2.86 0.06
N GLU A 41 -19.47 -3.32 1.13
CA GLU A 41 -18.30 -2.71 1.75
C GLU A 41 -17.07 -3.62 1.59
N LEU A 42 -15.88 -3.03 1.66
CA LEU A 42 -14.59 -3.72 1.74
C LEU A 42 -13.87 -3.26 3.00
N ARG A 43 -13.25 -4.20 3.70
CA ARG A 43 -12.41 -3.90 4.86
C ARG A 43 -11.00 -3.54 4.44
N VAL A 44 -10.57 -2.35 4.82
CA VAL A 44 -9.17 -1.90 4.69
C VAL A 44 -8.48 -2.03 6.04
N HIS A 45 -7.33 -2.70 6.02
CA HIS A 45 -6.40 -2.73 7.14
C HIS A 45 -5.47 -1.51 7.09
N TYR A 46 -5.09 -1.00 8.26
CA TYR A 46 -4.00 -0.05 8.39
C TYR A 46 -3.34 -0.16 9.76
N LEU A 47 -2.09 0.28 9.84
CA LEU A 47 -1.40 0.54 11.10
C LEU A 47 -1.52 2.03 11.44
N ASP A 48 -1.60 2.34 12.73
CA ASP A 48 -1.69 3.70 13.26
C ASP A 48 -0.89 3.81 14.56
N GLU A 49 0.36 4.21 14.43
CA GLU A 49 1.36 4.14 15.50
C GLU A 49 1.82 5.55 15.93
N GLY A 50 2.19 5.70 17.19
CA GLY A 50 2.66 6.98 17.75
C GLY A 50 1.54 7.89 18.28
N PRO A 51 1.86 9.14 18.68
CA PRO A 51 0.89 10.04 19.30
C PRO A 51 -0.21 10.45 18.32
N THR A 52 -1.48 10.26 18.69
CA THR A 52 -2.63 10.51 17.81
C THR A 52 -2.80 11.97 17.38
N ASP A 53 -2.24 12.91 18.15
CA ASP A 53 -2.27 14.36 17.93
C ASP A 53 -1.05 14.89 17.17
N ALA A 54 -0.07 14.04 16.87
CA ALA A 54 1.10 14.42 16.08
C ALA A 54 0.78 14.46 14.58
N ALA A 55 1.52 15.29 13.84
CA ALA A 55 1.41 15.37 12.38
C ALA A 55 1.70 13.98 11.74
N PRO A 56 0.79 13.44 10.91
CA PRO A 56 0.89 12.08 10.41
C PRO A 56 1.89 11.94 9.27
N VAL A 57 2.65 10.85 9.31
CA VAL A 57 3.45 10.33 8.21
C VAL A 57 2.67 9.19 7.56
N LEU A 58 2.20 9.41 6.33
CA LEU A 58 1.48 8.40 5.55
C LEU A 58 2.47 7.61 4.70
N LEU A 59 2.63 6.31 4.96
CA LEU A 59 3.50 5.41 4.19
C LEU A 59 2.65 4.51 3.30
N LEU A 60 2.68 4.72 1.97
CA LEU A 60 1.87 3.94 1.04
C LEU A 60 2.74 2.96 0.24
N HIS A 61 2.43 1.67 0.32
CA HIS A 61 3.18 0.59 -0.32
C HIS A 61 2.76 0.42 -1.79
N GLY A 62 3.53 -0.32 -2.58
CA GLY A 62 3.17 -0.71 -3.95
C GLY A 62 3.06 -2.22 -4.17
N GLU A 63 3.15 -2.64 -5.43
CA GLU A 63 3.03 -4.01 -5.91
C GLU A 63 4.31 -4.84 -5.67
N PRO A 64 4.22 -6.12 -5.25
CA PRO A 64 3.11 -6.84 -4.63
C PRO A 64 3.23 -6.84 -3.08
N SER A 65 3.66 -5.72 -2.52
CA SER A 65 3.98 -5.60 -1.09
C SER A 65 2.74 -5.26 -0.25
N TRP A 66 2.95 -5.00 1.04
CA TRP A 66 1.93 -4.53 1.98
C TRP A 66 2.62 -3.80 3.15
N GLY A 67 1.88 -3.36 4.18
CA GLY A 67 2.38 -2.56 5.30
C GLY A 67 3.61 -3.14 6.01
N TYR A 68 3.82 -4.46 5.94
CA TYR A 68 5.05 -5.13 6.40
C TYR A 68 6.34 -4.57 5.79
N LEU A 69 6.29 -4.00 4.57
CA LEU A 69 7.43 -3.32 3.94
C LEU A 69 8.01 -2.20 4.83
N TYR A 70 7.15 -1.50 5.56
CA TYR A 70 7.50 -0.33 6.34
C TYR A 70 7.86 -0.61 7.79
N ARG A 71 7.90 -1.88 8.22
CA ARG A 71 8.09 -2.25 9.63
C ARG A 71 9.38 -1.73 10.28
N HIS A 72 10.42 -1.46 9.49
CA HIS A 72 11.66 -0.86 9.98
C HIS A 72 11.70 0.67 9.86
N MET A 73 10.73 1.27 9.16
CA MET A 73 10.56 2.73 9.08
C MET A 73 9.63 3.25 10.19
N ILE A 74 8.65 2.46 10.63
CA ILE A 74 7.70 2.86 11.67
C ILE A 74 8.41 3.21 13.00
N PRO A 75 9.26 2.35 13.60
CA PRO A 75 9.84 2.64 14.91
C PRO A 75 10.66 3.93 14.99
N PRO A 76 11.59 4.25 14.06
CA PRO A 76 12.33 5.50 14.15
C PRO A 76 11.46 6.75 13.91
N LEU A 77 10.39 6.67 13.12
CA LEU A 77 9.46 7.78 12.93
C LEU A 77 8.62 8.04 14.19
N VAL A 78 8.11 6.98 14.81
CA VAL A 78 7.39 7.07 16.10
C VAL A 78 8.30 7.63 17.19
N ALA A 79 9.55 7.15 17.27
CA ALA A 79 10.54 7.64 18.24
C ALA A 79 10.89 9.13 18.03
N ALA A 80 10.76 9.64 16.80
CA ALA A 80 10.92 11.06 16.49
C ALA A 80 9.68 11.91 16.81
N GLY A 81 8.60 11.30 17.34
CA GLY A 81 7.38 11.98 17.76
C GLY A 81 6.32 12.12 16.66
N HIS A 82 6.40 11.33 15.59
CA HIS A 82 5.38 11.33 14.54
C HIS A 82 4.30 10.28 14.80
N ARG A 83 3.07 10.60 14.36
CA ARG A 83 2.06 9.60 14.06
C ARG A 83 2.42 8.93 12.74
N VAL A 84 2.33 7.62 12.63
CA VAL A 84 2.66 6.87 11.41
C VAL A 84 1.47 6.02 11.00
N VAL A 85 0.95 6.31 9.81
CA VAL A 85 -0.21 5.61 9.24
C VAL A 85 0.25 4.79 8.04
N VAL A 86 -0.03 3.48 8.05
CA VAL A 86 0.40 2.55 7.00
C VAL A 86 -0.76 1.66 6.57
N PRO A 87 -1.52 2.05 5.52
CA PRO A 87 -2.61 1.22 5.02
C PRO A 87 -2.13 0.11 4.10
N ASP A 88 -2.85 -1.02 4.16
CA ASP A 88 -2.80 -2.05 3.13
C ASP A 88 -3.81 -1.71 2.05
N GLN A 89 -3.36 -1.55 0.82
CA GLN A 89 -4.25 -1.37 -0.31
C GLN A 89 -5.18 -2.57 -0.50
N ILE A 90 -6.40 -2.35 -0.99
CA ILE A 90 -7.33 -3.41 -1.39
C ILE A 90 -6.62 -4.37 -2.36
N GLY A 91 -6.74 -5.67 -2.12
CA GLY A 91 -5.97 -6.72 -2.82
C GLY A 91 -4.73 -7.21 -2.09
N PHE A 92 -4.22 -6.46 -1.10
CA PHE A 92 -2.93 -6.72 -0.45
C PHE A 92 -3.06 -6.90 1.06
N GLY A 93 -1.99 -7.40 1.68
CA GLY A 93 -1.84 -7.50 3.14
C GLY A 93 -3.05 -8.12 3.83
N ARG A 94 -3.54 -7.44 4.87
CA ARG A 94 -4.73 -7.85 5.66
C ARG A 94 -6.05 -7.25 5.16
N SER A 95 -6.00 -6.39 4.15
CA SER A 95 -7.18 -5.84 3.47
C SER A 95 -7.92 -6.90 2.66
N ASP A 96 -9.20 -6.64 2.41
CA ASP A 96 -10.03 -7.47 1.54
C ASP A 96 -9.51 -7.49 0.10
N LYS A 97 -9.77 -8.60 -0.59
CA LYS A 97 -9.21 -8.92 -1.91
C LYS A 97 -10.33 -9.28 -2.89
N PRO A 98 -10.83 -8.32 -3.68
CA PRO A 98 -11.75 -8.60 -4.78
C PRO A 98 -11.28 -9.78 -5.65
N THR A 99 -12.20 -10.64 -6.08
CA THR A 99 -11.83 -11.89 -6.77
C THR A 99 -11.66 -11.74 -8.27
N GLU A 100 -12.24 -10.71 -8.88
CA GLU A 100 -12.20 -10.53 -10.32
C GLU A 100 -11.15 -9.48 -10.70
N MET A 101 -10.33 -9.76 -11.72
CA MET A 101 -9.31 -8.80 -12.18
C MET A 101 -9.92 -7.45 -12.57
N GLY A 102 -11.13 -7.45 -13.16
CA GLY A 102 -11.85 -6.24 -13.53
C GLY A 102 -12.33 -5.39 -12.35
N ASP A 103 -12.24 -5.92 -11.12
CA ASP A 103 -12.54 -5.15 -9.90
C ASP A 103 -11.41 -4.16 -9.58
N TYR A 104 -10.17 -4.45 -9.99
CA TYR A 104 -9.00 -3.60 -9.75
C TYR A 104 -8.80 -2.63 -10.90
N THR A 105 -9.17 -1.36 -10.66
CA THR A 105 -8.86 -0.27 -11.58
C THR A 105 -8.08 0.80 -10.84
N TYR A 106 -7.23 1.54 -11.55
CA TYR A 106 -6.46 2.62 -10.94
C TYR A 106 -7.38 3.66 -10.27
N ALA A 107 -8.50 4.01 -10.90
CA ALA A 107 -9.51 4.91 -10.33
C ALA A 107 -10.09 4.39 -9.00
N ARG A 108 -10.39 3.08 -8.91
CA ARG A 108 -10.87 2.47 -7.67
C ARG A 108 -9.81 2.48 -6.57
N HIS A 109 -8.56 2.17 -6.88
CA HIS A 109 -7.48 2.27 -5.89
C HIS A 109 -7.31 3.68 -5.32
N VAL A 110 -7.40 4.70 -6.18
CA VAL A 110 -7.40 6.10 -5.75
C VAL A 110 -8.60 6.37 -4.84
N ALA A 111 -9.81 5.98 -5.26
CA ALA A 111 -11.02 6.23 -4.48
C ALA A 111 -11.03 5.51 -3.12
N TRP A 112 -10.59 4.25 -3.06
CA TRP A 112 -10.48 3.50 -1.80
C TRP A 112 -9.51 4.15 -0.81
N MET A 113 -8.33 4.58 -1.29
CA MET A 113 -7.36 5.27 -0.43
C MET A 113 -7.83 6.68 -0.06
N SER A 114 -8.53 7.38 -0.95
CA SER A 114 -9.17 8.66 -0.62
C SER A 114 -10.21 8.50 0.50
N SER A 115 -11.08 7.49 0.44
CA SER A 115 -12.07 7.25 1.49
C SER A 115 -11.40 6.95 2.82
N LEU A 116 -10.35 6.12 2.86
CA LEU A 116 -9.59 5.92 4.10
C LEU A 116 -8.97 7.22 4.62
N VAL A 117 -8.18 7.91 3.79
CA VAL A 117 -7.32 9.02 4.22
C VAL A 117 -8.11 10.28 4.54
N PHE A 118 -9.11 10.61 3.73
CA PHE A 118 -9.86 11.86 3.84
C PHE A 118 -11.17 11.71 4.60
N GLU A 119 -11.89 10.60 4.44
CA GLU A 119 -13.23 10.45 5.02
C GLU A 119 -13.20 9.76 6.39
N HIS A 120 -12.40 8.70 6.54
CA HIS A 120 -12.35 7.93 7.80
C HIS A 120 -11.32 8.45 8.79
N LEU A 121 -10.10 8.74 8.32
CA LEU A 121 -9.02 9.19 9.19
C LEU A 121 -8.92 10.72 9.30
N ASP A 122 -9.55 11.44 8.35
CA ASP A 122 -9.49 12.91 8.20
C ASP A 122 -8.07 13.46 8.42
N LEU A 123 -7.10 12.87 7.71
CA LEU A 123 -5.71 13.23 7.89
C LEU A 123 -5.45 14.65 7.34
N ASN A 124 -4.71 15.43 8.11
CA ASN A 124 -4.29 16.79 7.81
C ASN A 124 -2.80 16.95 8.20
N ASP A 125 -2.12 17.96 7.64
CA ASP A 125 -0.68 18.20 7.81
C ASP A 125 0.21 16.98 7.47
N VAL A 126 -0.20 16.22 6.47
CA VAL A 126 0.39 14.93 6.12
C VAL A 126 1.79 15.10 5.54
N THR A 127 2.74 14.32 6.05
CA THR A 127 3.99 14.02 5.33
C THR A 127 3.81 12.70 4.58
N PHE A 128 3.69 12.78 3.26
CA PHE A 128 3.47 11.62 2.42
C PHE A 128 4.80 10.97 1.99
N PHE A 129 4.90 9.65 2.14
CA PHE A 129 5.92 8.82 1.52
C PHE A 129 5.28 7.80 0.57
N GLY A 130 5.67 7.84 -0.70
CA GLY A 130 5.17 6.93 -1.73
C GLY A 130 6.28 6.15 -2.43
N GLN A 131 6.11 4.84 -2.55
CA GLN A 131 6.97 3.95 -3.33
C GLN A 131 6.16 3.05 -4.26
N ASP A 132 6.69 2.79 -5.47
CA ASP A 132 6.03 2.00 -6.51
C ASP A 132 4.57 2.48 -6.74
N TRP A 133 3.55 1.60 -6.78
CA TRP A 133 2.14 1.95 -6.91
C TRP A 133 1.63 2.85 -5.79
N GLY A 134 2.26 2.81 -4.61
CA GLY A 134 1.94 3.72 -3.52
C GLY A 134 2.26 5.17 -3.88
N GLY A 135 3.30 5.42 -4.68
CA GLY A 135 3.54 6.75 -5.22
C GLY A 135 2.56 7.14 -6.33
N LEU A 136 2.19 6.21 -7.23
CA LEU A 136 1.18 6.48 -8.28
C LEU A 136 -0.15 6.93 -7.64
N ILE A 137 -0.66 6.14 -6.71
CA ILE A 137 -1.94 6.38 -6.04
C ILE A 137 -1.84 7.58 -5.10
N GLY A 138 -0.82 7.64 -4.25
CA GLY A 138 -0.68 8.72 -3.28
C GLY A 138 -0.47 10.08 -3.93
N LEU A 139 0.22 10.16 -5.08
CA LEU A 139 0.30 11.42 -5.82
C LEU A 139 -1.05 11.90 -6.34
N ARG A 140 -1.98 10.99 -6.69
CA ARG A 140 -3.36 11.38 -7.04
C ARG A 140 -4.10 11.97 -5.84
N LEU A 141 -3.92 11.40 -4.64
CA LEU A 141 -4.47 11.94 -3.39
C LEU A 141 -3.93 13.34 -3.12
N VAL A 142 -2.60 13.52 -3.22
CA VAL A 142 -1.93 14.81 -3.07
C VAL A 142 -2.50 15.85 -4.03
N THR A 143 -2.71 15.50 -5.31
CA THR A 143 -3.27 16.45 -6.27
C THR A 143 -4.76 16.74 -6.06
N ALA A 144 -5.50 15.83 -5.44
CA ALA A 144 -6.93 16.00 -5.19
C ALA A 144 -7.18 16.94 -4.00
N GLU A 145 -6.38 16.82 -2.93
CA GLU A 145 -6.54 17.57 -1.68
C GLU A 145 -5.18 18.15 -1.21
N PRO A 146 -4.56 19.07 -1.99
CA PRO A 146 -3.18 19.51 -1.75
C PRO A 146 -2.98 20.19 -0.39
N ASP A 147 -4.00 20.87 0.13
CA ASP A 147 -3.95 21.58 1.42
C ASP A 147 -3.80 20.64 2.62
N ARG A 148 -4.08 19.33 2.45
CA ARG A 148 -3.90 18.32 3.49
C ARG A 148 -2.46 17.81 3.61
N PHE A 149 -1.59 18.12 2.66
CA PHE A 149 -0.22 17.59 2.59
C PHE A 149 0.83 18.68 2.79
N SER A 150 1.60 18.59 3.87
CA SER A 150 2.70 19.53 4.13
C SER A 150 3.98 19.16 3.41
N ARG A 151 4.24 17.86 3.19
CA ARG A 151 5.51 17.35 2.64
C ARG A 151 5.30 16.09 1.81
N ILE A 152 6.16 15.89 0.82
CA ILE A 152 6.14 14.74 -0.08
C ILE A 152 7.56 14.16 -0.18
N VAL A 153 7.68 12.85 -0.02
CA VAL A 153 8.90 12.07 -0.24
C VAL A 153 8.55 10.95 -1.22
N LEU A 154 9.27 10.88 -2.35
CA LEU A 154 9.06 9.86 -3.36
C LEU A 154 10.30 8.98 -3.47
N SER A 155 10.09 7.67 -3.53
CA SER A 155 11.16 6.69 -3.70
C SER A 155 10.74 5.65 -4.73
N ASN A 156 11.55 5.41 -5.77
CA ASN A 156 11.30 4.39 -6.80
C ASN A 156 9.84 4.35 -7.27
N THR A 157 9.31 5.49 -7.73
CA THR A 157 7.93 5.65 -8.18
C THR A 157 7.82 6.72 -9.27
N GLY A 158 6.61 7.02 -9.74
CA GLY A 158 6.31 8.09 -10.66
C GLY A 158 4.81 8.36 -10.78
N LEU A 159 4.46 9.33 -11.63
CA LEU A 159 3.08 9.60 -12.02
C LEU A 159 3.01 9.66 -13.56
N PRO A 160 2.91 8.51 -14.25
CA PRO A 160 2.90 8.48 -15.70
C PRO A 160 1.67 9.23 -16.25
N PRO A 161 1.84 10.09 -17.28
CA PRO A 161 0.74 10.89 -17.86
C PRO A 161 -0.26 10.07 -18.70
N GLY A 162 -0.08 8.75 -18.80
CA GLY A 162 -0.89 7.87 -19.65
C GLY A 162 -0.59 7.96 -21.16
N THR A 163 0.13 9.00 -21.60
CA THR A 163 0.63 9.16 -22.98
C THR A 163 2.03 9.79 -23.01
N PRO A 164 2.97 9.34 -23.86
CA PRO A 164 2.88 8.17 -24.75
C PRO A 164 2.78 6.84 -23.96
N PRO A 165 2.46 5.71 -24.63
CA PRO A 165 2.43 4.41 -23.96
C PRO A 165 3.76 4.09 -23.27
N PRO A 166 3.76 3.17 -22.28
CA PRO A 166 4.97 2.75 -21.61
C PRO A 166 6.07 2.32 -22.59
N GLY A 167 7.31 2.69 -22.30
CA GLY A 167 8.45 2.38 -23.15
C GLY A 167 8.72 0.87 -23.25
N GLU A 168 9.51 0.48 -24.25
CA GLU A 168 9.83 -0.93 -24.55
C GLU A 168 10.36 -1.70 -23.34
N ALA A 169 11.19 -1.07 -22.50
CA ALA A 169 11.73 -1.69 -21.28
C ALA A 169 10.63 -2.10 -20.29
N PHE A 170 9.61 -1.25 -20.12
CA PHE A 170 8.46 -1.57 -19.26
C PHE A 170 7.61 -2.68 -19.88
N MET A 171 7.36 -2.63 -21.19
CA MET A 171 6.60 -3.67 -21.88
C MET A 171 7.30 -5.03 -21.83
N ALA A 172 8.63 -5.05 -21.95
CA ALA A 172 9.44 -6.26 -21.79
C ALA A 172 9.37 -6.81 -20.35
N TRP A 173 9.47 -5.93 -19.34
CA TRP A 173 9.29 -6.31 -17.94
C TRP A 173 7.88 -6.85 -17.66
N GLN A 174 6.84 -6.20 -18.17
CA GLN A 174 5.45 -6.63 -17.99
C GLN A 174 5.23 -8.02 -18.58
N LYS A 175 5.71 -8.25 -19.80
CA LYS A 175 5.65 -9.58 -20.44
C LYS A 175 6.38 -10.63 -19.62
N PHE A 176 7.60 -10.33 -19.16
CA PHE A 176 8.36 -11.22 -18.28
C PHE A 176 7.56 -11.54 -16.99
N SER A 177 6.96 -10.53 -16.36
CA SER A 177 6.17 -10.69 -15.15
C SER A 177 4.96 -11.62 -15.34
N GLN A 178 4.31 -11.56 -16.50
CA GLN A 178 3.12 -12.35 -16.80
C GLN A 178 3.44 -13.78 -17.27
N ASP A 179 4.51 -13.93 -18.06
CA ASP A 179 4.80 -15.19 -18.75
C ASP A 179 5.81 -16.07 -18.00
N SER A 180 6.60 -15.50 -17.07
CA SER A 180 7.69 -16.25 -16.47
C SER A 180 7.16 -17.32 -15.50
N PRO A 181 7.48 -18.61 -15.72
CA PRO A 181 7.10 -19.68 -14.79
C PRO A 181 7.92 -19.65 -13.50
N VAL A 182 9.02 -18.88 -13.47
CA VAL A 182 9.91 -18.71 -12.33
C VAL A 182 10.23 -17.22 -12.19
N PHE A 183 9.87 -16.62 -11.06
CA PHE A 183 10.44 -15.34 -10.66
C PHE A 183 11.73 -15.64 -9.90
N PRO A 184 12.92 -15.31 -10.44
CA PRO A 184 14.17 -15.55 -9.74
C PRO A 184 14.19 -14.70 -8.47
N ASP A 185 14.22 -15.35 -7.30
CA ASP A 185 14.52 -14.66 -6.05
C ASP A 185 16.03 -14.39 -6.05
N ARG A 186 16.44 -13.14 -5.88
CA ARG A 186 17.86 -12.75 -5.77
C ARG A 186 18.65 -13.59 -4.75
N ARG A 187 17.99 -14.25 -3.79
CA ARG A 187 18.63 -15.19 -2.86
C ARG A 187 19.16 -16.46 -3.51
N THR A 188 18.58 -16.94 -4.61
CA THR A 188 19.00 -18.19 -5.26
C THR A 188 20.13 -18.02 -6.27
N ASP A 189 20.46 -16.78 -6.63
CA ASP A 189 21.25 -16.46 -7.82
C ASP A 189 22.64 -15.90 -7.48
N GLN A 190 22.94 -15.68 -6.19
CA GLN A 190 24.28 -15.30 -5.76
C GLN A 190 25.18 -16.54 -5.59
N PRO A 191 26.25 -16.70 -6.38
CA PRO A 191 27.25 -17.73 -6.11
C PRO A 191 27.97 -17.38 -4.82
N GLY A 192 27.57 -18.02 -3.71
CA GLY A 192 28.20 -17.85 -2.39
C GLY A 192 27.27 -17.94 -1.18
N MET A 193 25.95 -17.98 -1.36
CA MET A 193 24.99 -18.04 -0.25
C MET A 193 24.38 -19.44 -0.04
N ARG A 194 25.18 -20.50 -0.27
CA ARG A 194 24.84 -21.84 0.25
C ARG A 194 25.51 -22.03 1.60
N GLU A 195 24.68 -22.32 2.60
CA GLU A 195 25.01 -22.81 3.94
C GLU A 195 25.74 -21.83 4.87
N ARG A 196 24.97 -21.03 5.61
CA ARG A 196 25.28 -20.89 7.04
C ARG A 196 24.63 -22.07 7.74
N SER A 197 25.40 -23.15 7.89
CA SER A 197 25.11 -24.22 8.83
C SER A 197 24.87 -23.58 10.21
N LEU A 198 23.63 -23.70 10.71
CA LEU A 198 23.37 -23.60 12.13
C LEU A 198 23.85 -24.93 12.74
N ALA A 199 25.10 -24.97 13.17
CA ALA A 199 25.62 -25.98 14.05
C ALA A 199 26.58 -25.30 15.04
N GLU A 200 26.12 -25.30 16.30
CA GLU A 200 26.79 -25.04 17.58
C GLU A 200 27.36 -23.64 17.87
#